data_AF-A9NRH6-F1
#
_entry.id   AF-A9NRH6-F1
#
_cell.length_a   1.000
_cell.length_b   1.000
_cell.length_c   1.000
_cell.angle_alpha   90.00
_cell.angle_beta   90.00
_cell.angle_gamma   90.00
#
_symmetry.space_group_name_H-M   'P 1'
#
loop_
_entity.id
_entity.type
_entity.pdbx_description
1 polymer ?
#
loop_
_entity_poly.entity_id
_entity_poly.type
_entity_poly.pdbx_seq_one_letter_code
_entity_poly.pdbx_strand_id
1 'polypeptide(L)' 'MHALNSKMMVLAPWCDEVDVEEDVKAKTKGEMGAAKTLCMPFDQPELPEGTLCFASGKPAKKWALWGRSY' A
#
# COMPACT_ATOMS: atom_id res chain seq x y z
N MET A 1 3.39 -1.92 -10.04
CA MET A 1 4.71 -1.23 -10.02
C MET A 1 4.79 0.03 -10.89
N HIS A 2 3.96 0.17 -11.95
CA HIS A 2 4.04 1.32 -12.86
C HIS A 2 3.90 2.69 -12.15
N ALA A 3 2.94 2.84 -11.24
CA ALA A 3 2.71 4.10 -10.52
C ALA A 3 3.93 4.61 -9.70
N LEU A 4 4.60 3.71 -8.95
CA LEU A 4 5.77 4.08 -8.14
C LEU A 4 6.98 4.50 -9.01
N ASN A 5 7.13 3.89 -10.19
CA ASN A 5 8.18 4.27 -11.14
C ASN A 5 7.87 5.62 -11.81
N SER A 6 6.60 5.95 -11.99
CA SER A 6 6.13 7.28 -12.45
C SER A 6 6.09 8.33 -11.33
N LYS A 7 6.75 8.09 -10.19
CA LYS A 7 6.85 9.01 -9.03
C LYS A 7 5.48 9.38 -8.42
N MET A 8 4.50 8.49 -8.53
CA MET A 8 3.17 8.68 -7.94
C MET A 8 3.05 7.94 -6.60
N MET A 9 2.11 8.41 -5.76
CA MET A 9 1.62 7.67 -4.60
C MET A 9 0.39 6.84 -4.99
N VAL A 10 0.11 5.78 -4.25
CA VAL A 10 -0.97 4.83 -4.55
C VAL A 10 -1.87 4.69 -3.33
N LEU A 11 -3.16 5.00 -3.47
CA LEU A 11 -4.17 4.63 -2.48
C LEU A 11 -4.61 3.19 -2.79
N ALA A 12 -4.40 2.27 -1.84
CA ALA A 12 -4.68 0.85 -2.04
C ALA A 12 -5.37 0.22 -0.82
N PRO A 13 -6.25 -0.78 -1.03
CA PRO A 13 -6.90 -1.51 0.06
C PRO A 13 -5.87 -2.42 0.73
N TRP A 14 -5.72 -2.31 2.05
CA TRP A 14 -4.66 -2.97 2.80
C TRP A 14 -5.19 -3.73 4.03
N CYS A 15 -4.55 -4.87 4.33
CA CYS A 15 -4.92 -5.74 5.45
C CYS A 15 -4.39 -5.31 6.81
N ASP A 16 -3.58 -4.23 6.88
CA ASP A 16 -3.03 -3.69 8.13
C ASP A 16 -2.20 -4.72 8.90
N GLU A 17 -1.24 -5.35 8.21
CA GLU A 17 -0.33 -6.34 8.80
C GLU A 17 1.12 -5.99 8.46
N VAL A 18 1.99 -6.04 9.48
CA VAL A 18 3.40 -5.65 9.39
C VAL A 18 4.18 -6.54 8.43
N ASP A 19 3.97 -7.87 8.48
CA ASP A 19 4.67 -8.81 7.61
C ASP A 19 4.39 -8.55 6.13
N VAL A 20 3.17 -8.13 5.82
CA VAL A 20 2.75 -7.77 4.45
C VAL A 20 3.39 -6.46 4.01
N GLU A 21 3.53 -5.48 4.92
CA GLU A 21 4.23 -4.24 4.61
C GLU A 21 5.72 -4.47 4.34
N GLU A 22 6.39 -5.30 5.15
CA GLU A 22 7.80 -5.63 4.92
C GLU A 22 8.00 -6.43 3.62
N ASP A 23 7.06 -7.31 3.25
CA ASP A 23 7.06 -8.00 1.95
C ASP A 23 6.90 -7.01 0.77
N VAL A 24 5.98 -6.04 0.87
CA VAL A 24 5.82 -4.98 -0.15
C VAL A 24 7.10 -4.16 -0.27
N LYS A 25 7.72 -3.79 0.85
CA LYS A 25 8.98 -3.04 0.90
C LYS A 25 10.11 -3.82 0.24
N ALA A 26 10.24 -5.11 0.52
CA ALA A 26 11.23 -5.98 -0.12
C ALA A 26 11.02 -6.07 -1.64
N LYS A 27 9.77 -6.28 -2.08
CA LYS A 27 9.39 -6.41 -3.50
C LYS A 27 9.51 -5.13 -4.31
N THR A 28 9.41 -3.97 -3.66
CA THR A 28 9.41 -2.65 -4.34
C THR A 28 10.73 -1.88 -4.20
N LYS A 29 11.73 -2.49 -3.54
CA LYS A 29 13.06 -1.92 -3.36
C LYS A 29 13.73 -1.68 -4.71
N GLY A 30 14.05 -0.42 -5.00
CA GLY A 30 14.80 -0.01 -6.18
C GLY A 30 15.73 1.18 -5.86
N GLU A 31 16.28 1.80 -6.88
CA GLU A 31 17.25 2.90 -6.74
C GLU A 31 16.71 4.09 -5.92
N MET A 32 15.42 4.41 -6.07
CA MET A 32 14.75 5.50 -5.35
C MET A 32 14.16 5.07 -3.99
N GLY A 33 14.58 3.92 -3.46
CA GLY A 33 14.05 3.35 -2.22
C GLY A 33 12.88 2.39 -2.41
N ALA A 34 12.34 1.92 -1.30
CA ALA A 34 11.23 0.98 -1.23
C ALA A 34 9.92 1.71 -0.91
N ALA A 35 8.80 1.16 -1.39
CA ALA A 35 7.49 1.66 -0.99
C ALA A 35 7.17 1.22 0.45
N LYS A 36 6.51 2.09 1.19
CA LYS A 36 5.95 1.84 2.52
C LYS A 36 4.60 2.52 2.67
N THR A 37 3.90 2.22 3.76
CA THR A 37 2.71 3.00 4.13
C THR A 37 3.14 4.42 4.54
N LEU A 38 2.42 5.42 4.04
CA LEU A 38 2.63 6.82 4.40
C LEU A 38 1.64 7.24 5.48
N CYS A 39 0.37 6.95 5.24
CA CYS A 39 -0.71 7.19 6.18
C CYS A 39 -1.96 6.39 5.79
N MET A 40 -2.97 6.44 6.67
CA MET A 40 -4.31 5.95 6.47
C MET A 40 -5.22 7.18 6.52
N PRO A 41 -5.67 7.70 5.37
CA PRO A 41 -6.46 8.92 5.33
C PRO A 41 -7.72 8.81 6.18
N PHE A 42 -8.05 9.86 6.94
CA PHE A 42 -9.29 9.90 7.73
C PHE A 42 -10.52 10.03 6.83
N ASP A 43 -10.41 10.85 5.78
CA ASP A 43 -11.40 10.93 4.72
C ASP A 43 -11.00 9.96 3.61
N GLN A 44 -11.72 8.84 3.55
CA GLN A 44 -11.46 7.75 2.61
C GLN A 44 -12.79 7.22 2.08
N PRO A 45 -12.82 6.74 0.82
CA PRO A 45 -14.02 6.11 0.28
C PRO A 45 -14.39 4.87 1.10
N GLU A 46 -15.68 4.52 1.07
CA GLU A 46 -16.15 3.28 1.67
C GLU A 46 -15.39 2.10 1.06
N LEU A 47 -14.94 1.18 1.91
CA LEU A 47 -14.26 -0.04 1.50
C LEU A 47 -15.32 -1.11 1.25
N PRO A 48 -15.58 -1.53 -0.01
CA PRO A 48 -16.62 -2.51 -0.29
C PRO A 48 -16.38 -3.82 0.44
N GLU A 49 -17.44 -4.47 0.90
CA GLU A 49 -17.33 -5.78 1.54
C GLU A 49 -16.67 -6.81 0.61
N GLY A 50 -15.80 -7.65 1.16
CA GLY A 50 -15.04 -8.63 0.40
C GLY A 50 -13.83 -8.06 -0.36
N THR A 51 -13.53 -6.76 -0.26
CA THR A 51 -12.32 -6.19 -0.86
C THR A 51 -11.08 -6.86 -0.27
N LEU A 52 -10.18 -7.30 -1.15
CA LEU A 52 -8.95 -7.96 -0.77
C LEU A 52 -7.78 -6.99 -0.73
N CYS A 53 -6.83 -7.28 0.14
CA CYS A 53 -5.55 -6.58 0.23
C CYS A 53 -4.78 -6.72 -1.07
N PHE A 54 -4.31 -5.59 -1.60
CA PHE A 54 -3.60 -5.55 -2.88
C PHE A 54 -2.32 -6.41 -2.90
N ALA A 55 -1.72 -6.69 -1.73
CA ALA A 55 -0.45 -7.39 -1.61
C ALA A 55 -0.58 -8.85 -1.18
N SER A 56 -1.45 -9.14 -0.20
CA SER A 56 -1.55 -10.47 0.41
C SER A 56 -2.78 -11.28 0.00
N GLY A 57 -3.79 -10.65 -0.63
CA GLY A 57 -5.07 -11.30 -0.93
C GLY A 57 -5.95 -11.58 0.30
N LYS A 58 -5.52 -11.24 1.51
CA LYS A 58 -6.34 -11.28 2.74
C LYS A 58 -7.44 -10.21 2.70
N PRO A 59 -8.51 -10.30 3.51
CA PRO A 59 -9.50 -9.21 3.62
C PRO A 59 -8.83 -7.87 3.96
N ALA A 60 -9.14 -6.83 3.18
CA ALA A 60 -8.68 -5.48 3.45
C ALA A 60 -9.45 -4.88 4.64
N LYS A 61 -8.75 -4.12 5.47
CA LYS A 61 -9.32 -3.47 6.66
C LYS A 61 -9.50 -1.97 6.47
N LYS A 62 -8.68 -1.35 5.64
CA LYS A 62 -8.64 0.11 5.43
C LYS A 62 -7.98 0.46 4.10
N TRP A 63 -8.17 1.69 3.66
CA TRP A 63 -7.32 2.27 2.62
C TRP A 63 -6.03 2.80 3.24
N ALA A 64 -4.92 2.54 2.56
CA ALA A 64 -3.62 3.09 2.93
C ALA A 64 -2.99 3.76 1.73
N LEU A 65 -2.33 4.90 1.97
CA LEU A 65 -1.54 5.59 0.96
C LEU A 65 -0.12 5.03 0.99
N TRP A 66 0.35 4.57 -0.17
CA TRP A 66 1.66 3.96 -0.37
C TRP A 66 2.54 4.85 -1.23
N GLY A 67 3.83 4.90 -0.91
CA GLY A 67 4.80 5.64 -1.70
C GLY A 67 6.23 5.41 -1.24
N ARG A 68 7.17 5.96 -2.00
CA ARG A 68 8.57 6.10 -1.58
C ARG A 68 8.68 7.38 -0.76
N SER A 69 9.25 7.29 0.45
CA SER A 69 9.55 8.47 1.26
C SER A 69 11.04 8.76 1.25
N TYR A 70 11.39 9.99 1.65
CA TYR A 70 12.73 10.39 2.06
C TYR A 70 13.25 9.53 3.21
#